data_AF-A0A2M7XM93-F1
#
_entry.id   AF-A0A2M7XM93-F1
#
_cell.length_a   1.000
_cell.length_b   1.000
_cell.length_c   1.000
_cell.angle_alpha   90.00
_cell.angle_beta   90.00
_cell.angle_gamma   90.00
#
_symmetry.space_group_name_H-M   'P 1'
#
loop_
_entity.id
_entity.type
_entity.pdbx_description
1 polymer ?
#
loop_
_entity_poly.entity_id
_entity_poly.type
_entity_poly.pdbx_seq_one_letter_code
_entity_poly.pdbx_strand_id
1 'polypeptide(L)'
;MVRGLKKKKKRKWLALIFLLVLLGFLIFGFFKIFRSVGKSLWDGKSQFNLVINSQPVMVVSFDYPEKNVNLLLIPDGTFVEAIHGYGPYRIESLYKLGKIKDQGGDLLTGSLQEYFGLNLEGYLTGDKYQPDKMKIKNFLLNQFFNALRGRGKTNLSRWDLLRIWWQAKKIREDKIIVVDLAQTSASQEVELPDGSMAMKIEPERLTRIISQFFIDEELKKEDLTVAVLNKTEHLGLANNASKIIDNIGGRVVQVGSLHDQ
;
A
#
# COMPACT_ATOMS: atom_id res chain seq x y z
N MET A 1 31.84 -41.47 48.88
CA MET A 1 30.73 -40.50 48.73
C MET A 1 31.07 -39.21 47.97
N VAL A 2 32.31 -38.70 47.97
CA VAL A 2 32.66 -37.36 47.41
C VAL A 2 32.53 -37.22 45.87
N ARG A 3 32.73 -38.30 45.09
CA ARG A 3 32.63 -38.25 43.61
C ARG A 3 31.19 -38.05 43.08
N GLY A 4 30.17 -38.47 43.82
CA GLY A 4 28.75 -38.33 43.41
C GLY A 4 28.21 -36.91 43.54
N LEU A 5 28.66 -36.17 44.56
CA LEU A 5 28.27 -34.77 44.80
C LEU A 5 28.84 -33.83 43.73
N LYS A 6 30.11 -34.03 43.31
CA LYS A 6 30.72 -33.25 42.22
C LYS A 6 30.04 -33.49 40.86
N LYS A 7 29.64 -34.73 40.55
CA LYS A 7 28.86 -35.04 39.33
C LYS A 7 27.47 -34.40 39.34
N LYS A 8 26.74 -34.43 40.47
CA LYS A 8 25.43 -33.74 40.61
C LYS A 8 25.55 -32.22 40.44
N LYS A 9 26.58 -31.58 41.01
CA LYS A 9 26.83 -30.13 40.87
C LYS A 9 27.17 -29.73 39.42
N LYS A 10 28.00 -30.52 38.72
CA LYS A 10 28.33 -30.31 37.29
C LYS A 10 27.09 -30.45 36.40
N ARG A 11 26.21 -31.41 36.67
CA ARG A 11 24.96 -31.62 35.91
C ARG A 11 23.95 -30.47 36.11
N LYS A 12 23.84 -29.94 37.33
CA LYS A 12 23.04 -28.73 37.62
C LYS A 12 23.58 -27.48 36.91
N TRP A 13 24.89 -27.30 36.86
CA TRP A 13 25.52 -26.17 36.17
C TRP A 13 25.34 -26.24 34.64
N LEU A 14 25.48 -27.43 34.05
CA LEU A 14 25.19 -27.66 32.63
C LEU A 14 23.71 -27.40 32.29
N ALA A 15 22.78 -27.81 33.16
CA ALA A 15 21.35 -27.51 32.99
C ALA A 15 21.06 -26.01 33.08
N LEU A 16 21.74 -25.28 33.97
CA LEU A 16 21.62 -23.82 34.08
C LEU A 16 22.12 -23.12 32.81
N ILE A 17 23.27 -23.55 32.27
CA ILE A 17 23.81 -23.01 31.01
C ILE A 17 22.86 -23.27 29.85
N PHE A 18 22.33 -24.50 29.74
CA PHE A 18 21.35 -24.82 28.71
C PHE A 18 20.10 -23.95 28.81
N LEU A 19 19.59 -23.73 30.02
CA LEU A 19 18.44 -22.87 30.26
C LEU A 19 18.73 -21.41 29.91
N LEU A 20 19.93 -20.89 30.23
CA LEU A 20 20.35 -19.54 29.84
C LEU A 20 20.52 -19.39 28.32
N VAL A 21 21.05 -20.40 27.64
CA VAL A 21 21.15 -20.42 26.17
C VAL A 21 19.76 -20.44 25.53
N LEU A 22 18.85 -21.27 26.06
CA LEU A 22 17.46 -21.32 25.60
C LEU A 22 16.74 -19.99 25.84
N LEU A 23 16.91 -19.39 27.02
CA LEU A 23 16.34 -18.08 27.35
C LEU A 23 16.92 -16.98 26.45
N GLY A 24 18.23 -17.02 26.19
CA GLY A 24 18.90 -16.11 25.25
C GLY A 24 18.36 -16.26 23.82
N PHE A 25 18.10 -17.49 23.37
CA PHE A 25 17.50 -17.75 22.06
C PHE A 25 16.05 -17.23 21.98
N LEU A 26 15.28 -17.39 23.06
CA LEU A 26 13.93 -16.84 23.17
C LEU A 26 13.93 -15.30 23.18
N ILE A 27 14.82 -14.67 23.95
CA ILE A 27 14.95 -13.20 24.02
C ILE A 27 15.41 -12.65 22.67
N PHE A 28 16.40 -13.28 22.02
CA PHE A 28 16.88 -12.87 20.71
C PHE A 28 15.81 -13.04 19.63
N GLY A 29 15.07 -14.16 19.66
CA GLY A 29 13.91 -14.39 18.81
C GLY A 29 12.82 -13.35 19.03
N PHE A 30 12.49 -13.05 20.29
CA PHE A 30 11.51 -12.04 20.67
C PHE A 30 11.94 -10.63 20.20
N PHE A 31 13.21 -10.27 20.38
CA PHE A 31 13.76 -8.99 19.93
C PHE A 31 13.70 -8.84 18.40
N LYS A 32 14.01 -9.90 17.64
CA LYS A 32 13.84 -9.93 16.18
C LYS A 32 12.38 -9.76 15.76
N ILE A 33 11.45 -10.43 16.45
CA ILE A 33 10.02 -10.31 16.19
C ILE A 33 9.54 -8.89 16.46
N PHE A 34 9.86 -8.34 17.64
CA PHE A 34 9.46 -6.99 18.05
C PHE A 34 9.97 -5.92 17.09
N ARG A 35 11.25 -5.97 16.69
CA ARG A 35 11.81 -5.05 15.70
C ARG A 35 11.14 -5.17 14.33
N SER A 36 10.68 -6.36 13.96
CA SER A 36 9.98 -6.56 12.70
C SER A 36 8.54 -6.03 12.74
N VAL A 37 7.87 -6.06 13.90
CA VAL A 37 6.54 -5.46 14.09
C VAL A 37 6.63 -3.94 14.06
N GLY A 38 7.70 -3.34 14.59
CA GLY A 38 7.93 -1.89 14.50
C GLY A 38 8.18 -1.36 13.08
N LYS A 39 8.30 -2.23 12.07
CA LYS A 39 8.39 -1.86 10.65
C LYS A 39 7.07 -2.06 9.88
N SER A 40 6.01 -2.49 10.57
CA SER A 40 4.69 -2.66 9.97
C SER A 40 4.20 -1.29 9.51
N LEU A 41 3.78 -1.18 8.24
CA LEU A 41 3.12 0.03 7.76
C LEU A 41 1.65 0.06 8.21
N TRP A 42 1.07 -1.11 8.42
CA TRP A 42 -0.33 -1.25 8.79
C TRP A 42 -0.53 -1.68 10.23
N ASP A 43 -1.53 -1.11 10.89
CA ASP A 43 -1.94 -1.45 12.26
C ASP A 43 -2.83 -2.71 12.32
N GLY A 44 -3.40 -3.14 11.19
CA GLY A 44 -4.30 -4.29 11.09
C GLY A 44 -5.75 -4.00 11.45
N LYS A 45 -6.11 -2.73 11.64
CA LYS A 45 -7.46 -2.27 12.01
C LYS A 45 -8.01 -1.29 10.99
N SER A 46 -7.24 -0.26 10.63
CA SER A 46 -7.66 0.78 9.69
C SER A 46 -7.77 0.24 8.27
N GLN A 47 -8.37 1.04 7.39
CA GLN A 47 -8.24 0.80 5.95
C GLN A 47 -6.75 0.76 5.56
N PHE A 48 -6.40 -0.12 4.61
CA PHE A 48 -5.05 -0.22 4.09
C PHE A 48 -5.03 -0.22 2.57
N ASN A 49 -4.37 0.78 1.99
CA ASN A 49 -4.34 1.01 0.56
C ASN A 49 -2.94 0.77 0.00
N LEU A 50 -2.84 -0.05 -1.04
CA LEU A 50 -1.56 -0.39 -1.65
C LEU A 50 -1.64 -0.50 -3.17
N VAL A 51 -0.50 -0.33 -3.82
CA VAL A 51 -0.34 -0.53 -5.27
C VAL A 51 0.26 -1.89 -5.57
N ILE A 52 -0.37 -2.64 -6.46
CA ILE A 52 0.23 -3.82 -7.09
C ILE A 52 0.74 -3.40 -8.47
N ASN A 53 2.06 -3.36 -8.62
CA ASN A 53 2.71 -3.20 -9.92
C ASN A 53 2.60 -4.52 -10.70
N SER A 54 1.48 -4.68 -11.38
CA SER A 54 1.14 -5.77 -12.31
C SER A 54 0.76 -5.18 -13.67
N GLN A 55 0.21 -6.03 -14.56
CA GLN A 55 -0.44 -5.59 -15.80
C GLN A 55 -1.88 -6.12 -15.80
N PRO A 56 -2.90 -5.25 -15.76
CA PRO A 56 -2.81 -3.80 -15.50
C PRO A 56 -2.26 -3.48 -14.10
N VAL A 57 -1.86 -2.23 -13.86
CA VAL A 57 -1.52 -1.74 -12.51
C VAL A 57 -2.80 -1.64 -11.69
N MET A 58 -2.74 -2.02 -10.42
CA MET A 58 -3.92 -2.08 -9.55
C MET A 58 -3.70 -1.30 -8.26
N VAL A 59 -4.69 -0.53 -7.83
CA VAL A 59 -4.79 -0.08 -6.44
C VAL A 59 -5.71 -1.05 -5.72
N VAL A 60 -5.28 -1.53 -4.54
CA VAL A 60 -6.05 -2.43 -3.70
C VAL A 60 -6.25 -1.76 -2.35
N SER A 61 -7.51 -1.62 -1.96
CA SER A 61 -7.93 -1.13 -0.66
C SER A 61 -8.53 -2.27 0.15
N PHE A 62 -7.96 -2.51 1.32
CA PHE A 62 -8.51 -3.43 2.31
C PHE A 62 -9.27 -2.63 3.36
N ASP A 63 -10.58 -2.71 3.33
CA ASP A 63 -11.46 -2.19 4.37
C ASP A 63 -11.72 -3.33 5.36
N TYR A 64 -10.92 -3.38 6.42
CA TYR A 64 -11.02 -4.43 7.42
C TYR A 64 -12.27 -4.34 8.30
N PRO A 65 -12.69 -3.15 8.79
CA PRO A 65 -13.93 -3.02 9.56
C PRO A 65 -15.15 -3.59 8.82
N GLU A 66 -15.31 -3.28 7.54
CA GLU A 66 -16.45 -3.73 6.73
C GLU A 66 -16.21 -5.08 6.02
N LYS A 67 -14.98 -5.62 6.12
CA LYS A 67 -14.50 -6.85 5.47
C LYS A 67 -14.69 -6.84 3.95
N ASN A 68 -14.43 -5.68 3.33
CA ASN A 68 -14.51 -5.49 1.89
C ASN A 68 -13.10 -5.31 1.30
N VAL A 69 -12.93 -5.65 0.02
CA VAL A 69 -11.73 -5.31 -0.74
C VAL A 69 -12.17 -4.59 -1.99
N ASN A 70 -11.67 -3.37 -2.16
CA ASN A 70 -11.96 -2.56 -3.33
C ASN A 70 -10.71 -2.50 -4.21
N LEU A 71 -10.87 -2.83 -5.49
CA LEU A 71 -9.80 -2.82 -6.47
C LEU A 71 -10.09 -1.79 -7.53
N LEU A 72 -9.10 -0.96 -7.84
CA LEU A 72 -9.11 -0.07 -8.99
C LEU A 72 -8.10 -0.60 -10.01
N LEU A 73 -8.59 -1.05 -11.17
CA LEU A 73 -7.74 -1.45 -12.28
C LEU A 73 -7.44 -0.20 -13.12
N ILE A 74 -6.16 0.09 -13.29
CA ILE A 74 -5.72 1.25 -14.06
C ILE A 74 -5.25 0.75 -15.44
N PRO A 75 -5.86 1.21 -16.55
CA PRO A 75 -5.59 0.68 -17.87
C PRO A 75 -4.14 0.92 -18.28
N ASP A 76 -3.55 -0.04 -18.99
CA ASP A 76 -2.25 0.16 -19.61
C ASP A 76 -2.30 1.34 -20.58
N GLY A 77 -1.23 2.13 -20.65
CA GLY A 77 -1.20 3.35 -21.45
C GLY A 77 -1.89 4.55 -20.83
N THR A 78 -2.36 4.46 -19.58
CA THR A 78 -2.78 5.64 -18.80
C THR A 78 -1.60 6.57 -18.58
N PHE A 79 -1.75 7.84 -18.97
CA PHE A 79 -0.75 8.88 -18.73
C PHE A 79 -0.92 9.45 -17.32
N VAL A 80 0.11 9.28 -16.52
CA VAL A 80 0.19 9.73 -15.12
C VAL A 80 1.35 10.72 -15.02
N GLU A 81 1.10 11.86 -14.40
CA GLU A 81 2.15 12.82 -14.09
C GLU A 81 3.07 12.23 -13.02
N ALA A 82 4.34 12.03 -13.36
CA ALA A 82 5.30 11.46 -12.45
C ALA A 82 5.80 12.50 -11.44
N ILE A 83 5.91 12.11 -10.17
CA ILE A 83 6.50 12.97 -9.14
C ILE A 83 7.97 13.31 -9.44
N HIS A 84 8.51 14.28 -8.71
CA HIS A 84 9.89 14.79 -8.87
C HIS A 84 10.18 15.49 -10.21
N GLY A 85 9.13 15.90 -10.93
CA GLY A 85 9.27 16.68 -12.16
C GLY A 85 9.75 15.86 -13.36
N TYR A 86 9.52 14.55 -13.35
CA TYR A 86 9.84 13.69 -14.49
C TYR A 86 8.91 13.92 -15.69
N GLY A 87 7.74 14.54 -15.48
CA GLY A 87 6.75 14.76 -16.53
C GLY A 87 5.77 13.59 -16.64
N PRO A 88 4.93 13.58 -17.67
CA PRO A 88 3.92 12.55 -17.84
C PRO A 88 4.52 11.27 -18.43
N TYR A 89 4.16 10.12 -17.86
CA TYR A 89 4.56 8.79 -18.34
C TYR A 89 3.37 7.84 -18.40
N ARG A 90 3.46 6.85 -19.30
CA ARG A 90 2.58 5.68 -19.24
C ARG A 90 2.78 4.95 -17.91
N ILE A 91 1.69 4.62 -17.25
CA ILE A 91 1.69 4.05 -15.90
C ILE A 91 2.57 2.79 -15.77
N GLU A 92 2.55 1.90 -16.76
CA GLU A 92 3.33 0.65 -16.76
C GLU A 92 4.85 0.88 -16.86
N SER A 93 5.27 2.12 -17.16
CA SER A 93 6.68 2.52 -17.25
C SER A 93 7.20 3.17 -15.97
N LEU A 94 6.33 3.73 -15.12
CA LEU A 94 6.72 4.46 -13.90
C LEU A 94 7.58 3.62 -12.96
N TYR A 95 7.19 2.37 -12.70
CA TYR A 95 7.99 1.50 -11.84
C TYR A 95 9.41 1.27 -12.40
N LYS A 96 9.53 1.07 -13.71
CA LYS A 96 10.82 0.85 -14.38
C LYS A 96 11.70 2.09 -14.33
N LEU A 97 11.10 3.27 -14.51
CA LEU A 97 11.78 4.56 -14.39
C LEU A 97 12.38 4.74 -12.99
N GLY A 98 11.59 4.52 -11.94
CA GLY A 98 12.06 4.68 -10.56
C GLY A 98 13.11 3.63 -10.17
N LYS A 99 13.05 2.44 -10.76
CA LYS A 99 14.02 1.36 -10.51
C LYS A 99 15.45 1.75 -10.88
N ILE A 100 15.65 2.72 -11.78
CA ILE A 100 16.98 3.25 -12.13
C ILE A 100 17.70 3.80 -10.88
N LYS A 101 16.95 4.34 -9.91
CA LYS A 101 17.45 4.87 -8.63
C LYS A 101 17.04 4.02 -7.41
N ASP A 102 16.67 2.76 -7.62
CA ASP A 102 16.11 1.86 -6.58
C ASP A 102 14.84 2.39 -5.89
N GLN A 103 14.08 3.25 -6.58
CA GLN A 103 12.86 3.91 -6.10
C GLN A 103 11.63 3.52 -6.94
N GLY A 104 11.62 2.34 -7.56
CA GLY A 104 10.56 1.94 -8.49
C GLY A 104 9.16 1.92 -7.86
N GLY A 105 9.05 1.38 -6.65
CA GLY A 105 7.79 1.35 -5.92
C GLY A 105 7.36 2.73 -5.42
N ASP A 106 8.31 3.50 -4.88
CA ASP A 106 8.04 4.85 -4.35
C ASP A 106 7.62 5.80 -5.47
N LEU A 107 8.28 5.75 -6.63
CA LEU A 107 7.92 6.57 -7.77
C LEU A 107 6.52 6.25 -8.29
N LEU A 108 6.19 4.95 -8.47
CA LEU A 108 4.86 4.54 -8.91
C LEU A 108 3.79 4.96 -7.89
N THR A 109 4.01 4.65 -6.61
CA THR A 109 3.04 4.90 -5.54
C THR A 109 2.80 6.38 -5.34
N GLY A 110 3.88 7.17 -5.25
CA GLY A 110 3.79 8.62 -5.09
C GLY A 110 3.15 9.32 -6.30
N SER A 111 3.45 8.87 -7.52
CA SER A 111 2.82 9.43 -8.74
C SER A 111 1.33 9.13 -8.79
N LEU A 112 0.91 7.92 -8.43
CA LEU A 112 -0.52 7.58 -8.34
C LEU A 112 -1.21 8.33 -7.20
N GLN A 113 -0.55 8.48 -6.05
CA GLN A 113 -1.09 9.22 -4.92
C GLN A 113 -1.31 10.70 -5.28
N GLU A 114 -0.34 11.36 -5.91
CA GLU A 114 -0.47 12.76 -6.31
C GLU A 114 -1.48 12.93 -7.45
N TYR A 115 -1.46 12.04 -8.44
CA TYR A 115 -2.32 12.14 -9.62
C TYR A 115 -3.80 11.79 -9.31
N PHE A 116 -4.05 10.78 -8.48
CA PHE A 116 -5.40 10.32 -8.15
C PHE A 116 -5.92 10.87 -6.81
N GLY A 117 -5.07 11.46 -5.98
CA GLY A 117 -5.46 11.93 -4.64
C GLY A 117 -5.82 10.77 -3.70
N LEU A 118 -5.20 9.60 -3.86
CA LEU A 118 -5.43 8.43 -3.01
C LEU A 118 -4.38 8.37 -1.91
N ASN A 119 -4.76 8.03 -0.68
CA ASN A 119 -3.79 7.64 0.35
C ASN A 119 -3.26 6.24 0.01
N LEU A 120 -2.01 6.14 -0.44
CA LEU A 120 -1.36 4.89 -0.84
C LEU A 120 -0.14 4.64 0.05
N GLU A 121 -0.20 3.62 0.88
CA GLU A 121 0.80 3.35 1.93
C GLU A 121 1.81 2.29 1.51
N GLY A 122 1.34 1.28 0.78
CA GLY A 122 2.11 0.10 0.41
C GLY A 122 2.30 -0.06 -1.09
N TYR A 123 3.34 -0.80 -1.48
CA TYR A 123 3.42 -1.36 -2.82
C TYR A 123 3.97 -2.78 -2.81
N LEU A 124 3.62 -3.55 -3.83
CA LEU A 124 4.33 -4.78 -4.19
C LEU A 124 4.39 -4.96 -5.70
N THR A 125 5.45 -5.60 -6.19
CA THR A 125 5.51 -6.06 -7.58
C THR A 125 4.82 -7.41 -7.69
N GLY A 126 3.93 -7.54 -8.68
CA GLY A 126 3.17 -8.76 -8.89
C GLY A 126 3.30 -9.34 -10.30
N ASP A 127 2.76 -10.54 -10.47
CA ASP A 127 2.59 -11.17 -11.76
C ASP A 127 1.50 -10.46 -12.58
N LYS A 128 1.47 -10.70 -13.89
CA LYS A 128 0.40 -10.21 -14.77
C LYS A 128 -0.95 -10.81 -14.38
N TYR A 129 -1.97 -9.96 -14.21
CA TYR A 129 -3.33 -10.42 -13.95
C TYR A 129 -3.98 -10.89 -15.26
N GLN A 130 -4.57 -12.09 -15.24
CA GLN A 130 -5.26 -12.70 -16.37
C GLN A 130 -6.67 -13.09 -15.91
N PRO A 131 -7.67 -12.20 -16.07
CA PRO A 131 -9.04 -12.42 -15.59
C PRO A 131 -9.64 -13.76 -16.04
N ASP A 132 -9.39 -14.12 -17.31
CA ASP A 132 -9.92 -15.36 -17.91
C ASP A 132 -9.36 -16.64 -17.28
N LYS A 133 -8.18 -16.56 -16.67
CA LYS A 133 -7.47 -17.73 -16.11
C LYS A 133 -7.59 -17.81 -14.59
N MET A 134 -7.85 -16.70 -13.93
CA MET A 134 -7.77 -16.63 -12.47
C MET A 134 -8.73 -15.61 -11.90
N LYS A 135 -9.58 -16.08 -10.98
CA LYS A 135 -10.39 -15.20 -10.13
C LYS A 135 -9.51 -14.21 -9.39
N ILE A 136 -9.97 -12.97 -9.26
CA ILE A 136 -9.22 -11.88 -8.63
C ILE A 136 -8.75 -12.22 -7.21
N LYS A 137 -9.59 -12.90 -6.41
CA LYS A 137 -9.23 -13.33 -5.06
C LYS A 137 -7.99 -14.23 -5.04
N ASN A 138 -7.95 -15.22 -5.94
CA ASN A 138 -6.84 -16.16 -6.03
C ASN A 138 -5.57 -15.46 -6.53
N PHE A 139 -5.72 -14.51 -7.45
CA PHE A 139 -4.62 -13.66 -7.89
C PHE A 139 -4.02 -12.88 -6.72
N LEU A 140 -4.83 -12.15 -5.95
CA LEU A 140 -4.37 -11.40 -4.78
C LEU A 140 -3.65 -12.31 -3.76
N LEU A 141 -4.27 -13.44 -3.39
CA LEU A 141 -3.67 -14.40 -2.46
C LEU A 141 -2.31 -14.91 -2.93
N ASN A 142 -2.16 -15.17 -4.24
CA ASN A 142 -0.89 -15.58 -4.82
C ASN A 142 0.15 -14.45 -4.77
N GLN A 143 -0.24 -13.20 -5.04
CA GLN A 143 0.68 -12.06 -4.97
C GLN A 143 1.26 -11.87 -3.56
N PHE A 144 0.40 -11.84 -2.54
CA PHE A 144 0.88 -11.70 -1.14
C PHE A 144 1.69 -12.93 -0.69
N PHE A 145 1.32 -14.14 -1.12
CA PHE A 145 2.06 -15.34 -0.79
C PHE A 145 3.45 -15.40 -1.47
N ASN A 146 3.54 -14.94 -2.72
CA ASN A 146 4.81 -14.78 -3.41
C ASN A 146 5.70 -13.74 -2.71
N ALA A 147 5.13 -12.59 -2.32
CA ALA A 147 5.83 -11.57 -1.55
C ALA A 147 6.33 -12.10 -0.19
N LEU A 148 5.52 -12.90 0.53
CA LEU A 148 5.93 -13.57 1.78
C LEU A 148 7.15 -14.49 1.59
N ARG A 149 7.24 -15.16 0.43
CA ARG A 149 8.39 -15.99 0.03
C ARG A 149 9.59 -15.17 -0.43
N GLY A 150 9.50 -13.84 -0.42
CA GLY A 150 10.56 -12.94 -0.89
C GLY A 150 10.66 -12.85 -2.40
N ARG A 151 9.59 -13.20 -3.14
CA ARG A 151 9.52 -12.99 -4.59
C ARG A 151 8.95 -11.60 -4.86
N GLY A 152 9.65 -10.83 -5.69
CA GLY A 152 9.28 -9.44 -5.98
C GLY A 152 9.87 -8.43 -4.99
N LYS A 153 9.56 -7.15 -5.22
CA LYS A 153 9.94 -6.01 -4.39
C LYS A 153 8.68 -5.44 -3.72
N THR A 154 8.82 -5.02 -2.47
CA THR A 154 7.74 -4.43 -1.66
C THR A 154 8.34 -3.66 -0.49
N ASN A 155 7.66 -2.62 -0.03
CA ASN A 155 7.96 -1.91 1.22
C ASN A 155 7.25 -2.53 2.45
N LEU A 156 6.36 -3.51 2.23
CA LEU A 156 5.60 -4.17 3.29
C LEU A 156 6.49 -5.08 4.13
N SER A 157 6.32 -5.04 5.45
CA SER A 157 6.97 -6.00 6.32
C SER A 157 6.39 -7.40 6.12
N ARG A 158 7.12 -8.44 6.56
CA ARG A 158 6.60 -9.81 6.56
C ARG A 158 5.33 -9.96 7.41
N TRP A 159 5.16 -9.11 8.43
CA TRP A 159 3.97 -9.09 9.26
C TRP A 159 2.77 -8.48 8.55
N ASP A 160 2.98 -7.36 7.83
CA ASP A 160 1.93 -6.77 6.97
C ASP A 160 1.46 -7.82 5.95
N LEU A 161 2.40 -8.41 5.21
CA LEU A 161 2.09 -9.41 4.19
C LEU A 161 1.34 -10.62 4.75
N LEU A 162 1.73 -11.13 5.92
CA LEU A 162 1.08 -12.28 6.56
C LEU A 162 -0.34 -11.92 7.00
N ARG A 163 -0.50 -10.73 7.60
CA ARG A 163 -1.80 -10.24 8.07
C ARG A 163 -2.75 -10.01 6.90
N ILE A 164 -2.30 -9.30 5.86
CA ILE A 164 -3.07 -9.05 4.63
C ILE A 164 -3.46 -10.38 3.98
N TRP A 165 -2.51 -11.30 3.78
CA TRP A 165 -2.79 -12.61 3.18
C TRP A 165 -3.85 -13.39 3.97
N TRP A 166 -3.74 -13.40 5.31
CA TRP A 166 -4.69 -14.11 6.17
C TRP A 166 -6.09 -13.47 6.15
N GLN A 167 -6.16 -12.15 6.15
CA GLN A 167 -7.43 -11.43 6.07
C GLN A 167 -8.07 -11.56 4.69
N ALA A 168 -7.32 -11.37 3.61
CA ALA A 168 -7.77 -11.57 2.23
C ALA A 168 -8.35 -12.97 2.00
N LYS A 169 -7.78 -13.99 2.65
CA LYS A 169 -8.28 -15.37 2.57
C LYS A 169 -9.71 -15.51 3.12
N LYS A 170 -10.03 -14.77 4.19
CA LYS A 170 -11.32 -14.81 4.89
C LYS A 170 -12.43 -14.01 4.20
N ILE A 171 -12.07 -13.07 3.33
CA ILE A 171 -13.03 -12.21 2.65
C ILE A 171 -13.86 -13.04 1.67
N ARG A 172 -15.17 -12.80 1.66
CA ARG A 172 -16.08 -13.49 0.73
C ARG A 172 -15.92 -12.91 -0.67
N GLU A 173 -16.14 -13.73 -1.71
CA GLU A 173 -15.94 -13.28 -3.09
C GLU A 173 -16.87 -12.12 -3.48
N ASP A 174 -18.11 -12.09 -2.97
CA ASP A 174 -19.08 -11.01 -3.21
C ASP A 174 -18.76 -9.70 -2.46
N LYS A 175 -17.76 -9.72 -1.57
CA LYS A 175 -17.23 -8.54 -0.88
C LYS A 175 -15.97 -7.98 -1.54
N ILE A 176 -15.62 -8.50 -2.71
CA ILE A 176 -14.51 -8.00 -3.53
C ILE A 176 -15.11 -7.20 -4.68
N ILE A 177 -14.98 -5.88 -4.61
CA ILE A 177 -15.47 -4.95 -5.61
C ILE A 177 -14.32 -4.62 -6.55
N VAL A 178 -14.53 -4.82 -7.85
CA VAL A 178 -13.54 -4.50 -8.88
C VAL A 178 -14.10 -3.37 -9.73
N VAL A 179 -13.38 -2.26 -9.75
CA VAL A 179 -13.65 -1.11 -10.61
C VAL A 179 -12.58 -1.07 -11.68
N ASP A 180 -12.98 -1.33 -12.93
CA ASP A 180 -12.09 -1.19 -14.08
C ASP A 180 -12.25 0.21 -14.67
N LEU A 181 -11.22 1.06 -14.53
CA LEU A 181 -11.28 2.42 -15.04
C LEU A 181 -11.48 2.46 -16.56
N ALA A 182 -11.00 1.47 -17.32
CA ALA A 182 -11.21 1.41 -18.78
C ALA A 182 -12.70 1.35 -19.13
N GLN A 183 -13.51 0.77 -18.24
CA GLN A 183 -14.95 0.58 -18.42
C GLN A 183 -15.77 1.71 -17.80
N THR A 184 -15.12 2.72 -17.21
CA THR A 184 -15.79 3.85 -16.57
C THR A 184 -15.73 5.11 -17.43
N SER A 185 -16.66 6.02 -17.16
CA SER A 185 -16.63 7.37 -17.77
C SER A 185 -15.42 8.21 -17.36
N ALA A 186 -14.62 7.78 -16.38
CA ALA A 186 -13.44 8.54 -15.94
C ALA A 186 -12.26 8.42 -16.91
N SER A 187 -12.24 7.42 -17.80
CA SER A 187 -11.17 7.25 -18.78
C SER A 187 -11.57 7.81 -20.14
N GLN A 188 -10.67 8.57 -20.75
CA GLN A 188 -10.82 9.11 -22.11
C GLN A 188 -9.59 8.78 -22.94
N GLU A 189 -9.79 8.29 -24.16
CA GLU A 189 -8.71 8.18 -25.14
C GLU A 189 -8.37 9.58 -25.67
N VAL A 190 -7.08 9.91 -25.67
CA VAL A 190 -6.55 11.17 -26.18
C VAL A 190 -5.38 10.89 -27.12
N GLU A 191 -5.33 11.65 -28.22
CA GLU A 191 -4.18 11.65 -29.12
C GLU A 191 -3.13 12.64 -28.58
N LEU A 192 -1.90 12.19 -28.48
CA LEU A 192 -0.77 13.01 -28.04
C LEU A 192 -0.22 13.85 -29.21
N PRO A 193 0.62 14.88 -28.92
CA PRO A 193 1.24 15.69 -29.97
C PRO A 193 2.10 14.91 -30.97
N ASP A 194 2.53 13.70 -30.62
CA ASP A 194 3.29 12.79 -31.48
C ASP A 194 2.41 11.82 -32.31
N GLY A 195 1.07 11.97 -32.23
CA GLY A 195 0.10 11.12 -32.92
C GLY A 195 -0.17 9.77 -32.24
N SER A 196 0.45 9.49 -31.09
CA SER A 196 0.20 8.25 -30.36
C SER A 196 -1.05 8.35 -29.48
N MET A 197 -1.76 7.23 -29.31
CA MET A 197 -2.94 7.16 -28.45
C MET A 197 -2.56 6.90 -27.00
N ALA A 198 -3.22 7.61 -26.09
CA ALA A 198 -3.05 7.53 -24.65
C ALA A 198 -4.40 7.48 -23.95
N MET A 199 -4.44 6.92 -22.74
CA MET A 199 -5.58 7.07 -21.85
C MET A 199 -5.31 8.22 -20.87
N LYS A 200 -6.24 9.15 -20.76
CA LYS A 200 -6.23 10.22 -19.75
C LYS A 200 -7.39 10.00 -18.78
N ILE A 201 -7.12 10.20 -17.50
CA ILE A 201 -8.15 10.10 -16.46
C ILE A 201 -8.68 11.49 -16.14
N GLU A 202 -10.01 11.63 -16.18
CA GLU A 202 -10.71 12.87 -15.84
C GLU A 202 -10.84 13.01 -14.32
N PRO A 203 -10.19 13.99 -13.68
CA PRO A 203 -10.07 14.06 -12.23
C PRO A 203 -11.43 14.10 -11.50
N GLU A 204 -12.40 14.89 -11.96
CA GLU A 204 -13.70 15.01 -11.28
C GLU A 204 -14.52 13.72 -11.29
N ARG A 205 -14.40 12.94 -12.36
CA ARG A 205 -15.09 11.64 -12.48
C ARG A 205 -14.40 10.58 -11.64
N LEU A 206 -13.06 10.63 -11.59
CA LEU A 206 -12.28 9.77 -10.71
C LEU A 206 -12.61 10.04 -9.24
N THR A 207 -12.69 11.30 -8.81
CA THR A 207 -13.04 11.65 -7.42
C THR A 207 -14.38 11.04 -6.99
N ARG A 208 -15.38 11.03 -7.88
CA ARG A 208 -16.67 10.36 -7.61
C ARG A 208 -16.50 8.85 -7.39
N ILE A 209 -15.69 8.18 -8.19
CA ILE A 209 -15.38 6.75 -8.03
C ILE A 209 -14.65 6.52 -6.70
N ILE A 210 -13.62 7.31 -6.41
CA ILE A 210 -12.82 7.22 -5.19
C ILE A 210 -13.72 7.37 -3.95
N SER A 211 -14.57 8.40 -3.94
CA SER A 211 -15.46 8.69 -2.82
C SER A 211 -16.47 7.57 -2.50
N GLN A 212 -16.73 6.66 -3.45
CA GLN A 212 -17.65 5.54 -3.25
C GLN A 212 -16.97 4.30 -2.67
N PHE A 213 -15.67 4.11 -2.93
CA PHE A 213 -14.99 2.83 -2.68
C PHE A 213 -13.70 2.94 -1.88
N PHE A 214 -13.16 4.13 -1.65
CA PHE A 214 -11.84 4.31 -1.03
C PHE A 214 -11.86 5.21 0.20
N ILE A 215 -13.05 5.66 0.65
CA ILE A 215 -13.20 6.40 1.91
C ILE A 215 -13.04 5.46 3.11
N ASP A 216 -12.35 5.93 4.15
CA ASP A 216 -12.33 5.30 5.46
C ASP A 216 -13.59 5.71 6.24
N GLU A 217 -14.52 4.76 6.41
CA GLU A 217 -15.78 5.01 7.10
C GLU A 217 -15.61 5.23 8.61
N GLU A 218 -14.50 4.82 9.24
CA GLU A 218 -14.21 5.18 10.63
C GLU A 218 -13.81 6.66 10.70
N LEU A 219 -12.87 7.11 9.86
CA LEU A 219 -12.47 8.53 9.81
C LEU A 219 -13.62 9.46 9.46
N LYS A 220 -14.47 9.06 8.51
CA LYS A 220 -15.66 9.85 8.13
C LYS A 220 -16.65 10.01 9.28
N LYS A 221 -16.80 9.00 10.14
CA LYS A 221 -17.68 9.06 11.33
C LYS A 221 -17.15 10.00 12.42
N GLU A 222 -15.84 10.25 12.44
CA GLU A 222 -15.24 11.18 13.41
C GLU A 222 -15.52 12.66 13.07
N ASP A 223 -15.96 12.98 11.84
CA ASP A 223 -16.23 14.35 11.34
C ASP A 223 -15.08 15.35 11.62
N LEU A 224 -13.84 14.86 11.53
CA LEU A 224 -12.66 15.66 11.78
C LEU A 224 -12.53 16.77 10.73
N THR A 225 -12.40 17.99 11.25
CA THR A 225 -12.27 19.19 10.46
C THR A 225 -10.81 19.60 10.39
N VAL A 226 -10.28 19.73 9.18
CA VAL A 226 -8.85 19.91 8.94
C VAL A 226 -8.59 21.21 8.17
N ALA A 227 -7.60 21.97 8.63
CA ALA A 227 -7.03 23.09 7.90
C ALA A 227 -5.66 22.68 7.35
N VAL A 228 -5.42 22.92 6.07
CA VAL A 228 -4.18 22.55 5.39
C VAL A 228 -3.43 23.81 4.98
N LEU A 229 -2.29 24.05 5.62
CA LEU A 229 -1.46 25.24 5.38
C LEU A 229 -0.12 24.84 4.79
N ASN A 230 0.20 25.39 3.61
CA ASN A 230 1.50 25.22 2.99
C ASN A 230 2.53 26.18 3.62
N LYS A 231 3.60 25.62 4.18
CA LYS A 231 4.74 26.39 4.69
C LYS A 231 5.92 26.41 3.73
N THR A 232 5.84 25.71 2.61
CA THR A 232 6.91 25.63 1.61
C THR A 232 6.74 26.71 0.54
N GLU A 233 7.78 26.90 -0.28
CA GLU A 233 7.74 27.76 -1.47
C GLU A 233 7.07 27.08 -2.68
N HIS A 234 6.72 25.80 -2.57
CA HIS A 234 6.14 25.03 -3.66
C HIS A 234 4.62 25.21 -3.71
N LEU A 235 4.13 25.94 -4.71
CA LEU A 235 2.70 26.15 -4.93
C LEU A 235 1.95 24.83 -5.14
N GLY A 236 0.69 24.77 -4.70
CA GLY A 236 -0.21 23.63 -4.94
C GLY A 236 -0.08 22.46 -3.96
N LEU A 237 0.97 22.38 -3.13
CA LEU A 237 1.13 21.26 -2.18
C LEU A 237 -0.03 21.14 -1.19
N ALA A 238 -0.53 22.26 -0.65
CA ALA A 238 -1.69 22.23 0.24
C ALA A 238 -2.96 21.74 -0.48
N ASN A 239 -3.15 22.09 -1.75
CA ASN A 239 -4.28 21.58 -2.54
C ASN A 239 -4.17 20.06 -2.76
N ASN A 240 -2.98 19.55 -3.08
CA ASN A 240 -2.75 18.12 -3.27
C ASN A 240 -2.96 17.34 -1.97
N ALA A 241 -2.45 17.83 -0.85
CA ALA A 241 -2.69 17.25 0.47
C ALA A 241 -4.17 17.27 0.85
N SER A 242 -4.87 18.37 0.56
CA SER A 242 -6.30 18.52 0.85
C SER A 242 -7.13 17.48 0.09
N LYS A 243 -6.84 17.24 -1.19
CA LYS A 243 -7.51 16.19 -1.98
C LYS A 243 -7.36 14.81 -1.35
N ILE A 244 -6.15 14.46 -0.87
CA ILE A 244 -5.93 13.18 -0.19
C ILE A 244 -6.75 13.10 1.09
N ILE A 245 -6.76 14.17 1.90
CA ILE A 245 -7.50 14.23 3.17
C ILE A 245 -9.02 14.11 2.93
N ASP A 246 -9.56 14.82 1.94
CA ASP A 246 -10.98 14.73 1.60
C ASP A 246 -11.33 13.31 1.10
N ASN A 247 -10.46 12.70 0.28
CA ASN A 247 -10.68 11.38 -0.29
C ASN A 247 -10.57 10.23 0.75
N ILE A 248 -9.87 10.42 1.86
CA ILE A 248 -9.87 9.43 2.97
C ILE A 248 -11.03 9.63 3.95
N GLY A 249 -11.88 10.65 3.76
CA GLY A 249 -13.05 10.91 4.60
C GLY A 249 -12.90 12.05 5.62
N GLY A 250 -11.79 12.79 5.59
CA GLY A 250 -11.66 14.03 6.36
C GLY A 250 -12.46 15.17 5.74
N ARG A 251 -12.71 16.24 6.52
CA ARG A 251 -13.36 17.45 6.02
C ARG A 251 -12.38 18.62 6.01
N VAL A 252 -11.86 18.98 4.84
CA VAL A 252 -11.02 20.16 4.70
C VAL A 252 -11.88 21.43 4.69
N VAL A 253 -11.65 22.34 5.64
CA VAL A 253 -12.38 23.62 5.75
C VAL A 253 -11.55 24.83 5.34
N GLN A 254 -10.24 24.68 5.26
CA GLN A 254 -9.34 25.74 4.87
C GLN A 254 -8.12 25.19 4.16
N VAL A 255 -7.76 25.81 3.04
CA VAL A 255 -6.52 25.56 2.30
C VAL A 255 -5.84 26.90 2.05
N GLY A 256 -4.56 27.02 2.41
CA GLY A 256 -3.85 28.28 2.24
C GLY A 256 -2.34 28.14 2.35
N SER A 257 -1.63 29.28 2.26
CA SER A 257 -0.19 29.37 2.51
C SER A 257 0.06 30.21 3.75
N LEU A 258 1.03 29.80 4.57
CA LEU A 258 1.41 30.51 5.80
C LEU A 258 2.09 31.87 5.56
N HIS A 259 2.50 32.16 4.33
CA HIS A 259 3.03 33.48 3.95
C HIS A 259 1.92 34.50 3.62
N ASP A 260 0.67 34.06 3.50
CA ASP A 260 -0.49 34.89 3.13
C ASP A 260 -1.36 35.28 4.35
N GLN A 261 -0.90 34.99 5.58
CA GLN A 261 -1.55 35.33 6.85
C GLN A 261 -0.66 36.26 7.69
#